data_AF-A0A920UW39-F1
#
_entry.id   AF-A0A920UW39-F1
#
_cell.length_a   1.000
_cell.length_b   1.000
_cell.length_c   1.000
_cell.angle_alpha   90.00
_cell.angle_beta   90.00
_cell.angle_gamma   90.00
#
_symmetry.space_group_name_H-M   'P 1'
#
loop_
_entity.id
_entity.type
_entity.pdbx_description
1 polymer ?
#
loop_
_entity_poly.entity_id
_entity_poly.type
_entity_poly.pdbx_seq_one_letter_code
_entity_poly.pdbx_strand_id
1 'polypeptide(L)' 'MVGHSYVPALKGFEKTMQLMGVVPVVCACMGSVPGLGAVRVTISHFSLMIKETSQLFVPGPP' A
#
# COMPACT_ATOMS: atom_id res chain seq x y z
N MET A 1 -30.48 -2.63 12.01
CA MET A 1 -29.65 -1.43 12.29
C MET A 1 -28.23 -1.76 11.82
N VAL A 2 -27.83 -1.08 10.74
CA VAL A 2 -26.50 -0.92 10.12
C VAL A 2 -25.62 -2.16 9.94
N GLY A 3 -25.52 -2.62 8.68
CA GLY A 3 -24.38 -3.43 8.23
C GLY A 3 -23.13 -2.55 8.18
N HIS A 4 -22.15 -2.82 9.03
CA HIS A 4 -20.83 -2.23 8.90
C HIS A 4 -19.95 -3.20 8.12
N SER A 5 -19.27 -2.70 7.08
CA SER A 5 -18.17 -3.44 6.47
C SER A 5 -17.05 -3.54 7.49
N TYR A 6 -16.83 -4.73 8.04
CA TYR A 6 -15.68 -5.00 8.90
C TYR A 6 -14.41 -4.83 8.08
N VAL A 7 -13.65 -3.76 8.36
CA VAL A 7 -12.30 -3.60 7.82
C VAL A 7 -11.35 -4.30 8.79
N PRO A 8 -10.66 -5.37 8.36
CA PRO A 8 -9.72 -6.06 9.23
C PRO A 8 -8.60 -5.11 9.66
N ALA A 9 -8.18 -5.22 10.93
CA ALA A 9 -7.11 -4.38 11.47
C ALA A 9 -5.80 -4.56 10.69
N LEU A 10 -5.27 -3.46 10.16
CA LEU A 10 -4.05 -3.44 9.36
C LEU A 10 -2.86 -3.06 10.24
N LYS A 11 -2.18 -4.06 10.80
CA LYS A 11 -1.04 -3.84 11.70
C LYS A 11 0.01 -2.92 11.05
N GLY A 12 0.27 -1.77 11.69
CA GLY A 12 1.28 -0.81 11.26
C GLY A 12 0.82 0.22 10.22
N PHE A 13 -0.44 0.19 9.82
CA PHE A 13 -1.03 1.15 8.88
C PHE A 13 -1.01 2.57 9.46
N GLU A 14 -1.53 2.77 10.67
CA GLU A 14 -1.56 4.08 11.34
C GLU A 14 -0.15 4.66 11.52
N LYS A 15 0.83 3.81 11.88
CA LYS A 15 2.22 4.25 12.05
C LYS A 15 2.84 4.69 10.72
N THR A 16 2.56 3.96 9.64
CA THR A 16 3.06 4.32 8.30
C THR A 16 2.42 5.63 7.82
N MET A 17 1.13 5.83 8.08
CA MET A 17 0.45 7.09 7.79
C MET A 17 1.01 8.27 8.60
N GLN A 18 1.28 8.08 9.90
CA GLN A 18 1.88 9.13 10.73
C GLN A 18 3.26 9.55 10.23
N LEU A 19 4.08 8.61 9.76
CA LEU A 19 5.40 8.90 9.20
C LEU A 19 5.36 9.82 7.99
N MET A 20 4.27 9.81 7.21
CA MET A 20 4.10 10.71 6.06
C MET A 20 4.14 12.20 6.46
N GLY A 21 3.81 12.54 7.70
CA GLY A 21 3.88 13.91 8.22
C GLY A 21 5.21 14.27 8.89
N VAL A 22 6.13 13.31 9.04
CA VAL A 22 7.36 13.48 9.86
C VAL A 22 8.63 13.37 9.01
N VAL A 23 8.67 12.46 8.03
CA VAL A 23 9.85 12.19 7.20
C VAL A 23 9.48 11.89 5.75
N PRO A 24 10.36 12.16 4.77
CA PRO A 24 10.16 11.67 3.41
C PRO A 24 10.18 10.13 3.41
N VAL A 25 9.12 9.54 2.85
CA VAL A 25 8.92 8.09 2.75
C VAL A 25 9.05 7.69 1.29
N VAL A 26 9.93 6.75 1.00
CA VAL A 26 10.13 6.18 -0.34
C VAL A 26 9.80 4.70 -0.32
N CYS A 27 9.10 4.23 -1.35
CA CYS A 27 8.80 2.80 -1.54
C CYS A 27 9.28 2.31 -2.91
N ALA A 28 9.69 1.04 -2.97
CA ALA A 28 10.09 0.39 -4.21
C ALA A 28 9.25 -0.86 -4.44
N CYS A 29 8.54 -0.90 -5.56
CA CYS A 29 7.79 -2.04 -6.07
C CYS A 29 8.68 -2.83 -7.03
N MET A 30 9.20 -3.96 -6.58
CA MET A 30 10.18 -4.78 -7.31
C MET A 30 9.58 -6.07 -7.90
N GLY A 31 8.26 -6.16 -7.99
CA GLY A 31 7.56 -7.37 -8.44
C GLY A 31 6.04 -7.21 -8.43
N SER A 32 5.32 -8.33 -8.32
CA SER A 32 3.86 -8.32 -8.15
C SER A 32 3.48 -8.01 -6.71
N VAL A 33 2.76 -6.90 -6.51
CA VAL A 33 2.37 -6.39 -5.19
C VAL A 33 0.84 -6.24 -5.13
N PRO A 34 0.11 -7.28 -4.69
CA PRO A 34 -1.34 -7.24 -4.52
C PRO A 34 -1.79 -6.63 -3.19
N GLY A 35 -3.01 -6.10 -3.16
CA GLY A 35 -3.77 -5.84 -1.93
C GLY A 35 -3.05 -4.93 -0.94
N LEU A 36 -2.75 -5.42 0.27
CA LEU A 36 -2.13 -4.63 1.32
C LEU A 36 -0.71 -4.16 1.00
N GLY A 37 0.03 -4.92 0.19
CA GLY A 37 1.32 -4.47 -0.30
C GLY A 37 1.18 -3.22 -1.17
N ALA A 38 0.13 -3.18 -2.02
CA ALA A 38 -0.14 -2.06 -2.90
C ALA A 38 -0.47 -0.81 -2.09
N VAL A 39 -1.31 -0.97 -1.06
CA VAL A 39 -1.64 0.11 -0.12
C VAL A 39 -0.38 0.70 0.50
N ARG A 40 0.59 -0.12 0.91
CA ARG A 40 1.82 0.37 1.55
C ARG A 40 2.74 1.10 0.58
N VAL A 41 2.85 0.64 -0.67
CA VAL A 41 3.58 1.36 -1.72
C VAL A 41 2.92 2.72 -2.00
N THR A 42 1.59 2.79 -1.96
CA THR A 42 0.83 4.04 -2.13
C THR A 42 0.99 4.99 -0.94
N ILE A 43 1.24 4.49 0.28
CA ILE A 43 1.57 5.32 1.45
C ILE A 43 3.07 5.66 1.43
N SER A 44 3.47 6.41 0.41
CA SER A 44 4.82 6.95 0.26
C SER A 44 4.74 8.29 -0.48
N HIS A 45 5.73 9.15 -0.27
CA HIS A 45 5.84 10.42 -1.01
C HIS A 45 6.33 10.18 -2.44
N PHE A 46 7.14 9.13 -2.60
CA PHE A 46 7.70 8.74 -3.88
C PHE A 46 7.76 7.22 -3.97
N SER A 47 7.23 6.69 -5.06
CA SER A 47 7.22 5.26 -5.34
C SER A 47 8.01 4.97 -6.62
N LEU A 48 8.85 3.94 -6.54
CA LEU A 48 9.62 3.42 -7.66
C LEU A 48 9.03 2.09 -8.12
N MET A 49 8.97 1.89 -9.43
CA MET A 49 8.50 0.67 -10.05
C MET A 49 9.52 0.24 -11.11
N ILE A 50 9.82 -1.06 -11.17
CA ILE A 50 10.67 -1.61 -12.23
C ILE A 50 9.79 -1.87 -13.45
N LYS A 51 10.15 -1.25 -14.57
CA LYS A 51 9.46 -1.42 -15.85
C LYS A 51 9.41 -2.92 -16.23
N GLU A 52 8.31 -3.35 -16.85
CA GLU A 52 8.02 -4.72 -17.31
C GLU A 52 7.93 -5.82 -16.22
N THR A 53 8.43 -5.59 -15.01
CA THR A 53 8.58 -6.64 -13.98
C THR A 53 7.81 -6.36 -12.70
N SER A 54 7.32 -5.13 -12.50
CA SER A 54 6.53 -4.75 -11.34
C SER A 54 5.08 -4.45 -11.69
N GLN A 55 4.17 -4.86 -10.81
CA GLN A 55 2.73 -4.71 -10.97
C GLN A 55 2.13 -4.34 -9.61
N LEU A 56 1.33 -3.28 -9.56
CA LEU A 56 0.65 -2.82 -8.35
C LEU A 56 -0.86 -2.81 -8.61
N PHE A 57 -1.62 -3.55 -7.81
CA PHE A 57 -3.08 -3.71 -8.02
C PHE A 57 -3.83 -4.00 -6.72
N VAL A 58 -5.11 -3.58 -6.67
CA VAL A 58 -5.97 -3.64 -5.48
C VAL A 58 -6.71 -5.00 -5.40
N PRO A 59 -7.53 -5.41 -6.39
CA PRO A 59 -7.94 -6.80 -6.58
C PRO A 59 -6.98 -7.54 -7.53
N GLY A 60 -6.79 -8.85 -7.31
CA GLY A 60 -5.95 -9.70 -8.16
C GLY A 60 -6.40 -9.71 -9.63
N PRO A 61 -5.50 -10.08 -10.57
CA PRO A 61 -5.92 -10.34 -11.94
C PRO A 61 -7.01 -11.42 -11.97
N PRO A 62 -7.94 -11.40 -12.95
CA PRO A 62 -8.92 -12.46 -13.12
C PRO A 62 -8.27 -13.85 -13.24
#